data_AF-A0AAU7TH95-F1
#
_entry.id   AF-A0AAU7TH95-F1
#
_cell.length_a   1.000
_cell.length_b   1.000
_cell.length_c   1.000
_cell.angle_alpha   90.00
_cell.angle_beta   90.00
_cell.angle_gamma   90.00
#
_symmetry.space_group_name_H-M   'P 1'
#
loop_
_entity.id
_entity.type
_entity.pdbx_description
1 polymer ?
#
loop_
_entity_poly.entity_id
_entity_poly.type
_entity_poly.pdbx_seq_one_letter_code
_entity_poly.pdbx_strand_id
1 'polypeptide(L)'
;MPSELQRVAEQLLACLNEAPRAVGHLHDRARKCREAAAWIGNQSNNPNARMAAMQLDDAARRCEEAAHYLSQAEARAKQWVEQMVSGIRTTEPNGGSTAGRPLGPSGSTRPAERRQEEDHEKPGADKPDRTTGASDETSPEEGSPGRRISDEEGHRLQQTLPRREESELTQPKTRGLWVDKDGNEEELVSGQHDEWFQKATDFLRGQGIPPRHGDSITTPSHVETKFAMRMRVQGLKHETIMINKLPCPGKWGCRALIGLILPPGSTLTVFGPDGFKRTYPQPPSEQEQS
;
A
#
# COMPACT_ATOMS: atom_id res chain seq x y z
N MET A 1 -20.10 -20.37 31.80
CA MET A 1 -20.17 -19.03 31.19
C MET A 1 -18.97 -18.25 31.68
N PRO A 2 -18.20 -17.60 30.81
CA PRO A 2 -17.14 -16.69 31.23
C PRO A 2 -17.75 -15.53 32.02
N SER A 3 -17.00 -14.98 32.98
CA SER A 3 -17.42 -13.79 33.72
C SER A 3 -17.39 -12.56 32.81
N GLU A 4 -18.12 -11.50 33.15
CA GLU A 4 -18.07 -10.23 32.39
C GLU A 4 -16.64 -9.65 32.35
N LEU A 5 -15.89 -9.78 33.46
CA LEU A 5 -14.47 -9.42 33.54
C LEU A 5 -13.62 -10.22 32.56
N GLN A 6 -13.85 -11.53 32.43
CA GLN A 6 -13.14 -12.37 31.47
C GLN A 6 -13.45 -11.94 30.03
N ARG A 7 -14.73 -11.67 29.71
CA ARG A 7 -15.13 -11.17 28.38
C ARG A 7 -14.48 -9.83 28.03
N VAL A 8 -14.41 -8.90 28.98
CA VAL A 8 -13.74 -7.60 28.80
C VAL A 8 -12.23 -7.78 28.62
N ALA A 9 -11.61 -8.69 29.37
CA ALA A 9 -10.19 -9.02 29.22
C ALA A 9 -9.88 -9.67 27.84
N GLU A 10 -10.73 -10.57 27.37
CA GLU A 10 -10.62 -11.18 26.04
C GLU A 10 -10.77 -10.15 24.90
N GLN A 11 -11.73 -9.22 25.02
CA GLN A 11 -11.90 -8.11 24.07
C GLN A 11 -10.69 -7.15 24.08
N LEU A 12 -10.14 -6.85 25.25
CA LEU A 12 -8.93 -6.06 25.38
C LEU A 12 -7.74 -6.76 24.73
N LEU A 13 -7.50 -8.04 25.03
CA LEU A 13 -6.44 -8.83 24.39
C LEU A 13 -6.58 -8.89 22.85
N ALA A 14 -7.80 -9.03 22.33
CA ALA A 14 -8.05 -9.01 20.89
C ALA A 14 -7.61 -7.67 20.26
N CYS A 15 -7.99 -6.54 20.86
CA CYS A 15 -7.56 -5.20 20.44
C CYS A 15 -6.03 -5.03 20.50
N LEU A 16 -5.38 -5.53 21.56
CA LEU A 16 -3.93 -5.46 21.71
C LEU A 16 -3.17 -6.35 20.72
N ASN A 17 -3.73 -7.48 20.29
CA ASN A 17 -3.12 -8.32 19.26
C ASN A 17 -3.09 -7.63 17.88
N GLU A 18 -3.91 -6.59 17.65
CA GLU A 18 -3.82 -5.75 16.46
C GLU A 18 -2.76 -4.64 16.59
N ALA A 19 -2.29 -4.33 17.80
CA ALA A 19 -1.35 -3.23 18.06
C ALA A 19 -0.03 -3.34 17.27
N PRO A 20 0.64 -4.51 17.13
CA PRO A 20 1.85 -4.64 16.31
C PRO A 20 1.63 -4.26 14.84
N ARG A 21 0.45 -4.56 14.28
CA ARG A 21 0.09 -4.21 12.90
C ARG A 21 -0.11 -2.71 12.73
N ALA A 22 -0.74 -2.07 13.71
CA ALA A 22 -0.92 -0.61 13.74
C ALA A 22 0.42 0.13 13.95
N VAL A 23 1.29 -0.37 14.84
CA VAL A 23 2.68 0.13 15.03
C VAL A 23 3.47 0.04 13.72
N GLY A 24 3.43 -1.11 13.03
CA GLY A 24 4.09 -1.26 11.72
C GLY A 24 3.55 -0.31 10.65
N HIS A 25 2.24 -0.05 10.63
CA HIS A 25 1.63 0.93 9.74
C HIS A 25 2.10 2.36 10.03
N LEU A 26 2.15 2.76 11.31
CA LEU A 26 2.60 4.07 11.74
C LEU A 26 4.07 4.32 11.37
N HIS A 27 4.95 3.33 11.55
CA HIS A 27 6.34 3.44 11.09
C HIS A 27 6.48 3.53 9.56
N ASP A 28 5.69 2.80 8.77
CA ASP A 28 5.68 2.96 7.30
C ASP A 28 5.20 4.37 6.87
N ARG A 29 4.20 4.93 7.57
CA ARG A 29 3.76 6.32 7.33
C ARG A 29 4.86 7.33 7.70
N ALA A 30 5.46 7.21 8.89
CA ALA A 30 6.51 8.11 9.33
C ALA A 30 7.70 8.14 8.35
N ARG A 31 8.17 6.96 7.95
CA ARG A 31 9.24 6.80 6.96
C ARG A 31 8.91 7.52 5.65
N LYS A 32 7.71 7.33 5.09
CA LYS A 32 7.28 7.97 3.84
C LYS A 32 7.17 9.49 3.95
N CYS A 33 6.70 9.99 5.08
CA CYS A 33 6.66 11.42 5.35
C CYS A 33 8.09 12.02 5.38
N ARG A 34 9.06 11.34 6.01
CA ARG A 34 10.48 11.75 6.01
C ARG A 34 11.11 11.66 4.62
N GLU A 35 10.86 10.58 3.86
CA GLU A 35 11.32 10.42 2.47
C GLU A 35 10.83 11.59 1.59
N ALA A 36 9.54 11.96 1.71
CA ALA A 36 8.97 13.09 1.00
C ALA A 36 9.52 14.45 1.48
N ALA A 37 9.67 14.67 2.79
CA ALA A 37 10.24 15.89 3.35
C ALA A 37 11.69 16.11 2.89
N ALA A 38 12.52 15.06 2.92
CA ALA A 38 13.91 15.10 2.45
C ALA A 38 13.99 15.37 0.93
N TRP A 39 13.12 14.75 0.12
CA TRP A 39 13.06 15.03 -1.32
C TRP A 39 12.71 16.49 -1.61
N ILE A 40 11.69 17.03 -0.93
CA ILE A 40 11.28 18.44 -1.08
C ILE A 40 12.41 19.38 -0.62
N GLY A 41 13.04 19.10 0.52
CA GLY A 41 14.11 19.91 1.09
C GLY A 41 15.37 19.96 0.21
N ASN A 42 15.67 18.88 -0.51
CA ASN A 42 16.83 18.81 -1.40
C ASN A 42 16.56 19.37 -2.81
N GLN A 43 15.31 19.34 -3.31
CA GLN A 43 14.98 19.76 -4.68
C GLN A 43 14.28 21.11 -4.82
N SER A 44 13.76 21.71 -3.72
CA SER A 44 12.92 22.91 -3.81
C SER A 44 13.39 24.08 -2.94
N ASN A 45 13.73 25.18 -3.61
CA ASN A 45 13.98 26.48 -2.97
C ASN A 45 12.69 27.29 -2.68
N ASN A 46 11.50 26.73 -2.96
CA ASN A 46 10.23 27.43 -2.76
C ASN A 46 9.84 27.45 -1.25
N PRO A 47 9.52 28.61 -0.65
CA PRO A 47 9.16 28.70 0.77
C PRO A 47 7.93 27.85 1.15
N ASN A 48 6.93 27.75 0.26
CA ASN A 48 5.74 26.92 0.51
C ASN A 48 6.09 25.42 0.53
N ALA A 49 7.05 25.01 -0.30
CA ALA A 49 7.53 23.63 -0.33
C ALA A 49 8.32 23.31 0.96
N ARG A 50 9.16 24.24 1.44
CA ARG A 50 9.86 24.10 2.72
C ARG A 50 8.90 23.99 3.91
N MET A 51 7.81 24.77 3.91
CA MET A 51 6.73 24.64 4.92
C MET A 51 6.03 23.28 4.85
N ALA A 52 5.75 22.76 3.65
CA ALA A 52 5.18 21.42 3.48
C ALA A 52 6.12 20.31 3.96
N ALA A 53 7.43 20.43 3.71
CA ALA A 53 8.44 19.50 4.24
C ALA A 53 8.44 19.49 5.79
N MET A 54 8.41 20.66 6.44
CA MET A 54 8.32 20.76 7.90
C MET A 54 7.04 20.13 8.46
N GLN A 55 5.90 20.26 7.77
CA GLN A 55 4.65 19.62 8.17
C GLN A 55 4.70 18.08 8.03
N LEU A 56 5.40 17.58 7.00
CA LEU A 56 5.62 16.14 6.82
C LEU A 56 6.56 15.58 7.90
N ASP A 57 7.62 16.29 8.27
CA ASP A 57 8.49 15.88 9.39
C ASP A 57 7.76 15.89 10.75
N ASP A 58 6.87 16.87 11.00
CA ASP A 58 6.04 16.84 12.21
C ASP A 58 5.07 15.66 12.19
N ALA A 59 4.40 15.40 11.06
CA ALA A 59 3.52 14.25 10.90
C ALA A 59 4.26 12.91 11.12
N ALA A 60 5.51 12.79 10.63
CA ALA A 60 6.35 11.63 10.89
C ALA A 60 6.63 11.42 12.38
N ARG A 61 7.01 12.49 13.08
CA ARG A 61 7.21 12.49 14.53
C ARG A 61 5.93 12.09 15.29
N ARG A 62 4.76 12.58 14.87
CA ARG A 62 3.47 12.18 15.47
C ARG A 62 3.15 10.70 15.27
N CYS A 63 3.46 10.14 14.10
CA CYS A 63 3.31 8.70 13.87
C CYS A 63 4.26 7.87 14.75
N GLU A 64 5.51 8.32 14.93
CA GLU A 64 6.49 7.68 15.82
C GLU A 64 6.08 7.77 17.30
N GLU A 65 5.60 8.94 17.76
CA GLU A 65 5.01 9.13 19.10
C GLU A 65 3.84 8.16 19.34
N ALA A 66 2.90 8.07 18.40
CA ALA A 66 1.76 7.17 18.49
C ALA A 66 2.17 5.69 18.53
N ALA A 67 3.16 5.29 17.70
CA ALA A 67 3.70 3.93 17.70
C ALA A 67 4.40 3.58 19.03
N HIS A 68 5.10 4.55 19.62
CA HIS A 68 5.77 4.39 20.92
C HIS A 68 4.78 4.25 22.09
N TYR A 69 3.66 4.98 22.08
CA TYR A 69 2.61 4.79 23.08
C TYR A 69 1.84 3.48 22.89
N LEU A 70 1.55 3.08 21.64
CA LEU A 70 0.79 1.87 21.36
C LEU A 70 1.57 0.58 21.71
N SER A 71 2.87 0.54 21.43
CA SER A 71 3.75 -0.57 21.84
C SER A 71 3.90 -0.69 23.37
N GLN A 72 3.86 0.42 24.11
CA GLN A 72 3.80 0.39 25.58
C GLN A 72 2.44 -0.07 26.11
N ALA A 73 1.34 0.28 25.44
CA ALA A 73 0.00 -0.13 25.84
C ALA A 73 -0.17 -1.65 25.82
N GLU A 74 0.36 -2.33 24.80
CA GLU A 74 0.38 -3.79 24.71
C GLU A 74 1.04 -4.46 25.93
N ALA A 75 2.25 -4.04 26.28
CA ALA A 75 2.97 -4.60 27.42
C ALA A 75 2.24 -4.37 28.75
N ARG A 76 1.77 -3.14 29.00
CA ARG A 76 1.06 -2.79 30.24
C ARG A 76 -0.28 -3.50 30.38
N ALA A 77 -1.03 -3.63 29.29
CA ALA A 77 -2.36 -4.20 29.34
C ALA A 77 -2.35 -5.74 29.37
N LYS A 78 -1.34 -6.40 28.77
CA LYS A 78 -1.08 -7.84 29.02
C LYS A 78 -0.80 -8.12 30.50
N GLN A 79 0.11 -7.35 31.10
CA GLN A 79 0.41 -7.44 32.54
C GLN A 79 -0.84 -7.21 33.42
N TRP A 80 -1.69 -6.25 33.07
CA TRP A 80 -2.94 -5.99 33.78
C TRP A 80 -3.96 -7.13 33.64
N VAL A 81 -4.12 -7.70 32.45
CA VAL A 81 -4.99 -8.87 32.23
C VAL A 81 -4.51 -10.10 33.01
N GLU A 82 -3.19 -10.36 33.02
CA GLU A 82 -2.60 -11.44 33.81
C GLU A 82 -2.87 -11.28 35.32
N GLN A 83 -2.74 -10.06 35.86
CA GLN A 83 -3.08 -9.76 37.26
C GLN A 83 -4.57 -9.98 37.56
N MET A 84 -5.46 -9.54 36.68
CA MET A 84 -6.91 -9.70 36.83
C MET A 84 -7.37 -11.17 36.73
N VAL A 85 -6.82 -11.94 35.79
CA VAL A 85 -7.21 -13.34 35.55
C VAL A 85 -6.58 -14.31 36.57
N SER A 86 -5.36 -14.03 37.05
CA SER A 86 -4.72 -14.82 38.11
C SER A 86 -5.32 -14.61 39.51
N GLY A 87 -6.24 -13.65 39.68
CA GLY A 87 -6.92 -13.37 40.95
C GLY A 87 -6.05 -12.69 42.01
N ILE A 88 -4.83 -12.26 41.67
CA ILE A 88 -3.93 -11.56 42.59
C ILE A 88 -4.42 -10.12 42.74
N ARG A 89 -5.21 -9.87 43.80
CA ARG A 89 -5.53 -8.50 44.25
C ARG A 89 -4.28 -7.84 44.82
N THR A 90 -3.42 -7.29 43.96
CA THR A 90 -2.42 -6.31 44.41
C THR A 90 -3.15 -5.06 44.87
N THR A 91 -2.95 -4.70 46.13
CA THR A 91 -3.44 -3.45 46.74
C THR A 91 -3.02 -2.23 45.94
N GLU A 92 -3.86 -1.21 45.96
CA GLU A 92 -3.68 0.07 45.25
C GLU A 92 -2.30 0.70 45.49
N PRO A 93 -1.66 1.29 44.46
CA PRO A 93 -0.53 2.19 44.69
C PRO A 93 -1.06 3.48 45.32
N ASN A 94 -1.00 3.54 46.65
CA ASN A 94 -1.36 4.69 47.45
C ASN A 94 -0.64 5.96 46.97
N GLY A 95 -1.32 7.11 47.04
CA GLY A 95 -0.79 8.39 46.57
C GLY A 95 0.45 8.84 47.36
N GLY A 96 1.45 9.37 46.65
CA GLY A 96 2.70 9.85 47.25
C GLY A 96 3.37 10.92 46.40
N SER A 97 2.91 12.17 46.52
CA SER A 97 3.66 13.33 46.01
C SER A 97 4.86 13.61 46.92
N THR A 98 6.06 13.80 46.36
CA THR A 98 6.80 15.10 46.39
C THR A 98 8.25 15.02 45.88
N ALA A 99 8.63 16.07 45.15
CA ALA A 99 9.93 16.77 45.09
C ALA A 99 11.28 16.02 45.04
N GLY A 100 12.16 16.46 44.12
CA GLY A 100 13.57 16.00 44.08
C GLY A 100 14.46 16.63 43.00
N ARG A 101 14.40 17.94 42.76
CA ARG A 101 15.32 18.65 41.83
C ARG A 101 16.64 19.00 42.54
N PRO A 102 17.79 18.75 41.90
CA PRO A 102 18.86 19.76 41.78
C PRO A 102 19.19 20.00 40.29
N LEU A 103 19.20 21.22 39.74
CA LEU A 103 20.22 22.27 39.93
C LEU A 103 21.63 21.82 39.49
N GLY A 104 22.08 22.32 38.32
CA GLY A 104 23.50 22.38 37.96
C GLY A 104 24.25 23.45 38.77
N PRO A 105 25.52 23.77 38.43
CA PRO A 105 25.75 24.64 37.28
C PRO A 105 27.10 24.48 36.53
N SER A 106 27.25 25.26 35.45
CA SER A 106 28.53 25.68 34.81
C SER A 106 29.42 24.60 34.16
N GLY A 107 30.18 24.89 33.10
CA GLY A 107 30.30 26.13 32.32
C GLY A 107 31.75 26.41 31.92
N SER A 108 32.01 26.61 30.61
CA SER A 108 33.33 26.90 30.01
C SER A 108 34.33 25.72 30.07
N THR A 109 35.09 25.36 29.03
CA THR A 109 35.90 26.22 28.14
C THR A 109 36.18 25.60 26.76
N ARG A 110 36.29 26.47 25.74
CA ARG A 110 37.26 26.38 24.61
C ARG A 110 38.42 27.35 24.96
N PRO A 111 39.64 27.31 24.37
CA PRO A 111 39.87 27.21 22.92
C PRO A 111 41.20 26.56 22.41
N ALA A 112 41.37 26.56 21.08
CA ALA A 112 42.63 26.46 20.32
C ALA A 112 43.43 25.13 20.44
N GLU A 113 44.30 24.72 19.51
CA GLU A 113 44.89 25.33 18.30
C GLU A 113 45.34 24.16 17.36
N ARG A 114 45.27 24.25 16.02
CA ARG A 114 46.42 24.40 15.07
C ARG A 114 45.93 23.88 13.69
N ARG A 115 45.86 24.69 12.61
CA ARG A 115 46.79 24.80 11.44
C ARG A 115 47.23 23.45 10.82
N GLN A 116 47.36 23.27 9.50
CA GLN A 116 47.08 24.09 8.29
C GLN A 116 47.00 23.13 7.06
N GLU A 117 46.60 23.64 5.88
CA GLU A 117 47.05 23.32 4.48
C GLU A 117 47.98 22.10 4.24
N GLU A 118 48.00 21.30 3.16
CA GLU A 118 47.64 21.36 1.71
C GLU A 118 47.70 19.87 1.18
N ASP A 119 47.23 19.40 0.01
CA ASP A 119 46.26 19.83 -1.02
C ASP A 119 46.06 18.66 -2.06
N HIS A 120 45.52 18.95 -3.26
CA HIS A 120 45.56 18.23 -4.56
C HIS A 120 44.53 17.12 -4.88
N GLU A 121 43.59 17.52 -5.73
CA GLU A 121 43.10 16.85 -6.96
C GLU A 121 42.87 15.32 -7.02
N LYS A 122 41.61 14.91 -7.24
CA LYS A 122 41.05 14.70 -8.60
C LYS A 122 39.54 14.32 -8.57
N PRO A 123 38.70 14.86 -9.47
CA PRO A 123 37.32 14.42 -9.66
C PRO A 123 37.22 13.33 -10.74
N GLY A 124 36.39 12.32 -10.51
CA GLY A 124 35.94 11.36 -11.53
C GLY A 124 34.44 11.53 -11.76
N ALA A 125 34.05 12.17 -12.87
CA ALA A 125 32.67 12.36 -13.27
C ALA A 125 32.35 11.62 -14.57
N ASP A 126 31.06 11.29 -14.73
CA ASP A 126 30.44 10.53 -15.81
C ASP A 126 30.92 10.82 -17.25
N LYS A 127 30.86 9.79 -18.11
CA LYS A 127 29.78 9.71 -19.12
C LYS A 127 29.67 8.33 -19.81
N PRO A 128 28.50 8.01 -20.38
CA PRO A 128 28.23 6.70 -21.02
C PRO A 128 28.66 6.69 -22.49
N ASP A 129 28.91 5.50 -23.03
CA ASP A 129 28.93 5.28 -24.47
C ASP A 129 27.61 4.64 -24.95
N ARG A 130 27.23 4.96 -26.18
CA ARG A 130 25.91 4.77 -26.77
C ARG A 130 26.08 4.15 -28.16
N THR A 131 26.19 2.83 -28.22
CA THR A 131 26.35 2.12 -29.50
C THR A 131 25.00 1.72 -30.08
N THR A 132 24.71 2.23 -31.28
CA THR A 132 23.55 1.88 -32.10
C THR A 132 23.85 0.65 -32.97
N GLY A 133 22.97 -0.35 -32.93
CA GLY A 133 22.82 -1.42 -33.91
C GLY A 133 21.37 -1.88 -33.84
N ALA A 134 20.53 -1.61 -34.84
CA ALA A 134 20.45 -2.29 -36.14
C ALA A 134 19.64 -3.60 -36.04
N SER A 135 18.37 -3.46 -36.41
CA SER A 135 17.43 -4.42 -36.97
C SER A 135 17.65 -5.92 -36.74
N ASP A 136 16.65 -6.58 -36.15
CA ASP A 136 16.16 -7.84 -36.69
C ASP A 136 14.62 -7.86 -36.68
N GLU A 137 14.00 -8.22 -37.80
CA GLU A 137 12.54 -8.29 -37.95
C GLU A 137 12.04 -9.66 -37.50
N THR A 138 11.86 -9.85 -36.20
CA THR A 138 11.11 -11.02 -35.71
C THR A 138 9.62 -10.70 -35.71
N SER A 139 8.86 -11.37 -36.59
CA SER A 139 7.41 -11.25 -36.66
C SER A 139 6.76 -11.51 -35.30
N PRO A 140 5.73 -10.75 -34.88
CA PRO A 140 5.10 -10.95 -33.59
C PRO A 140 4.37 -12.29 -33.57
N GLU A 141 4.82 -13.21 -32.70
CA GLU A 141 4.07 -14.44 -32.43
C GLU A 141 2.63 -14.11 -32.03
N GLU A 142 1.68 -14.88 -32.55
CA GLU A 142 0.29 -14.82 -32.11
C GLU A 142 0.20 -15.28 -30.66
N GLY A 143 0.36 -14.33 -29.72
CA GLY A 143 0.37 -14.60 -28.29
C GLY A 143 -0.78 -15.53 -27.87
N SER A 144 -0.40 -16.67 -27.31
CA SER A 144 -1.30 -17.81 -27.09
C SER A 144 -2.53 -17.42 -26.26
N PRO A 145 -3.71 -17.99 -26.55
CA PRO A 145 -4.89 -17.75 -25.72
C PRO A 145 -4.64 -18.29 -24.30
N GLY A 146 -4.96 -17.48 -23.29
CA GLY A 146 -4.90 -17.89 -21.88
C GLY A 146 -5.85 -19.06 -21.58
N ARG A 147 -5.70 -19.67 -20.40
CA ARG A 147 -6.51 -20.82 -20.00
C ARG A 147 -7.99 -20.46 -20.00
N ARG A 148 -8.77 -21.17 -20.83
CA ARG A 148 -10.24 -21.04 -20.83
C ARG A 148 -10.81 -21.70 -19.57
N ILE A 149 -11.10 -20.89 -18.56
CA ILE A 149 -11.84 -21.29 -17.36
C ILE A 149 -13.33 -21.32 -17.69
N SER A 150 -14.03 -22.39 -17.29
CA SER A 150 -15.50 -22.49 -17.43
C SER A 150 -16.22 -21.60 -16.40
N ASP A 151 -17.51 -21.32 -16.59
CA ASP A 151 -18.25 -20.45 -15.67
C ASP A 151 -18.43 -21.11 -14.30
N GLU A 152 -18.71 -22.41 -14.30
CA GLU A 152 -18.80 -23.25 -13.11
C GLU A 152 -17.47 -23.29 -12.35
N GLU A 153 -16.35 -23.44 -13.07
CA GLU A 153 -15.01 -23.42 -12.47
C GLU A 153 -14.63 -22.03 -11.96
N GLY A 154 -14.92 -20.97 -12.71
CA GLY A 154 -14.65 -19.59 -12.33
C GLY A 154 -15.40 -19.18 -11.06
N HIS A 155 -16.69 -19.53 -10.95
CA HIS A 155 -17.45 -19.33 -9.72
C HIS A 155 -16.95 -20.22 -8.56
N ARG A 156 -16.59 -21.48 -8.82
CA ARG A 156 -16.02 -22.37 -7.79
C ARG A 156 -14.70 -21.82 -7.23
N LEU A 157 -13.81 -21.34 -8.09
CA LEU A 157 -12.54 -20.70 -7.70
C LEU A 157 -12.77 -19.35 -7.02
N GLN A 158 -13.79 -18.59 -7.42
CA GLN A 158 -14.16 -17.36 -6.73
C GLN A 158 -14.61 -17.62 -5.28
N GLN A 159 -15.32 -18.73 -5.05
CA GLN A 159 -15.80 -19.14 -3.72
C GLN A 159 -14.70 -19.61 -2.76
N THR A 160 -13.49 -19.94 -3.23
CA THR A 160 -12.35 -20.27 -2.34
C THR A 160 -11.69 -19.02 -1.74
N LEU A 161 -11.92 -17.84 -2.34
CA LEU A 161 -11.36 -16.59 -1.85
C LEU A 161 -11.95 -16.21 -0.49
N PRO A 162 -11.15 -15.62 0.43
CA PRO A 162 -11.63 -15.25 1.75
C PRO A 162 -12.75 -14.22 1.65
N ARG A 163 -13.84 -14.44 2.40
CA ARG A 163 -14.95 -13.48 2.47
C ARG A 163 -14.45 -12.13 2.99
N ARG A 164 -14.93 -11.08 2.34
CA ARG A 164 -14.59 -9.70 2.69
C ARG A 164 -15.62 -9.16 3.67
N GLU A 165 -15.36 -9.31 4.97
CA GLU A 165 -16.11 -8.60 6.00
C GLU A 165 -15.60 -7.15 6.06
N GLU A 166 -16.44 -6.19 5.64
CA GLU A 166 -16.12 -4.78 5.79
C GLU A 166 -16.48 -4.33 7.21
N SER A 167 -15.51 -3.80 7.95
CA SER A 167 -15.74 -3.19 9.27
C SER A 167 -15.39 -1.71 9.23
N GLU A 168 -16.03 -0.92 10.09
CA GLU A 168 -15.75 0.53 10.17
C GLU A 168 -14.29 0.82 10.57
N LEU A 169 -13.67 -0.12 11.30
CA LEU A 169 -12.28 -0.02 11.78
C LEU A 169 -11.26 -0.51 10.74
N THR A 170 -11.63 -1.41 9.84
CA THR A 170 -10.71 -1.96 8.83
C THR A 170 -11.36 -2.08 7.45
N GLN A 171 -10.70 -1.48 6.45
CA GLN A 171 -10.91 -1.86 5.07
C GLN A 171 -9.91 -2.98 4.73
N PRO A 172 -10.30 -4.27 4.75
CA PRO A 172 -9.40 -5.34 4.30
C PRO A 172 -8.96 -5.11 2.85
N LYS A 173 -7.87 -5.76 2.43
CA LYS A 173 -7.45 -5.74 1.03
C LYS A 173 -8.39 -6.62 0.21
N THR A 174 -8.72 -6.20 -1.02
CA THR A 174 -9.29 -7.11 -2.02
C THR A 174 -8.24 -8.17 -2.31
N ARG A 175 -8.68 -9.43 -2.30
CA ARG A 175 -7.90 -10.59 -2.75
C ARG A 175 -8.53 -11.15 -4.01
N GLY A 176 -7.70 -11.75 -4.83
CA GLY A 176 -8.08 -12.43 -6.04
C GLY A 176 -7.12 -13.55 -6.38
N LEU A 177 -7.45 -14.24 -7.47
CA LEU A 177 -6.73 -15.38 -7.98
C LEU A 177 -6.69 -15.26 -9.50
N TRP A 178 -5.53 -15.53 -10.09
CA TRP A 178 -5.36 -15.80 -11.51
C TRP A 178 -4.94 -17.26 -11.68
N VAL A 179 -5.44 -17.92 -12.72
CA VAL A 179 -4.92 -19.22 -13.15
C VAL A 179 -4.29 -19.02 -14.52
N ASP A 180 -2.99 -19.29 -14.62
CA ASP A 180 -2.26 -19.12 -15.87
C ASP A 180 -2.60 -20.22 -16.91
N LYS A 181 -1.96 -20.12 -18.09
CA LYS A 181 -2.12 -21.09 -19.19
C LYS A 181 -1.73 -22.53 -18.82
N ASP A 182 -0.81 -22.70 -17.86
CA ASP A 182 -0.23 -23.98 -17.45
C ASP A 182 -0.98 -24.57 -16.24
N GLY A 183 -1.91 -23.81 -15.65
CA GLY A 183 -2.76 -24.19 -14.53
C GLY A 183 -2.24 -23.74 -13.17
N ASN A 184 -1.19 -22.91 -13.11
CA ASN A 184 -0.66 -22.41 -11.84
C ASN A 184 -1.57 -21.32 -11.28
N GLU A 185 -1.80 -21.39 -9.96
CA GLU A 185 -2.58 -20.42 -9.20
C GLU A 185 -1.69 -19.30 -8.64
N GLU A 186 -1.97 -18.05 -9.02
CA GLU A 186 -1.27 -16.87 -8.48
C GLU A 186 -2.22 -15.96 -7.69
N GLU A 187 -1.85 -15.65 -6.43
CA GLU A 187 -2.60 -14.74 -5.58
C GLU A 187 -2.46 -13.28 -6.03
N LEU A 188 -3.60 -12.61 -6.24
CA LEU A 188 -3.67 -11.18 -6.53
C LEU A 188 -4.13 -10.41 -5.29
N VAL A 189 -3.48 -9.28 -4.98
CA VAL A 189 -3.80 -8.48 -3.79
C VAL A 189 -3.88 -6.99 -4.10
N SER A 190 -4.93 -6.29 -3.66
CA SER A 190 -5.03 -4.83 -3.81
C SER A 190 -4.04 -4.09 -2.92
N GLY A 191 -3.52 -2.97 -3.40
CA GLY A 191 -2.59 -2.11 -2.67
C GLY A 191 -1.59 -1.42 -3.57
N GLN A 192 -0.73 -0.61 -2.96
CA GLN A 192 0.20 0.32 -3.61
C GLN A 192 1.67 -0.17 -3.59
N HIS A 193 1.91 -1.45 -3.28
CA HIS A 193 3.22 -1.97 -2.87
C HIS A 193 3.81 -2.97 -3.89
N ASP A 194 3.48 -2.81 -5.16
CA ASP A 194 3.98 -3.62 -6.27
C ASP A 194 4.21 -2.74 -7.51
N GLU A 195 4.89 -3.29 -8.51
CA GLU A 195 5.19 -2.56 -9.75
C GLU A 195 3.94 -2.26 -10.58
N TRP A 196 2.90 -3.10 -10.49
CA TRP A 196 1.68 -2.96 -11.29
C TRP A 196 0.88 -1.72 -10.87
N PHE A 197 0.86 -1.39 -9.58
CA PHE A 197 0.32 -0.13 -9.08
C PHE A 197 1.00 1.08 -9.73
N GLN A 198 2.33 1.10 -9.79
CA GLN A 198 3.08 2.23 -10.33
C GLN A 198 2.88 2.34 -11.85
N LYS A 199 3.04 1.24 -12.60
CA LYS A 199 2.80 1.22 -14.05
C LYS A 199 1.37 1.62 -14.40
N ALA A 200 0.37 1.19 -13.63
CA ALA A 200 -1.03 1.60 -13.82
C ALA A 200 -1.25 3.10 -13.54
N THR A 201 -0.62 3.62 -12.49
CA THR A 201 -0.66 5.04 -12.12
C THR A 201 -0.03 5.91 -13.20
N ASP A 202 1.16 5.54 -13.69
CA ASP A 202 1.88 6.31 -14.70
C ASP A 202 1.21 6.25 -16.07
N PHE A 203 0.66 5.09 -16.46
CA PHE A 203 -0.15 4.98 -17.67
C PHE A 203 -1.39 5.90 -17.62
N LEU A 204 -2.17 5.84 -16.54
CA LEU A 204 -3.37 6.67 -16.39
C LEU A 204 -3.01 8.16 -16.36
N ARG A 205 -1.93 8.54 -15.67
CA ARG A 205 -1.41 9.92 -15.71
C ARG A 205 -1.03 10.34 -17.13
N GLY A 206 -0.41 9.45 -17.91
CA GLY A 206 -0.09 9.66 -19.32
C GLY A 206 -1.33 9.82 -20.22
N GLN A 207 -2.48 9.28 -19.82
CA GLN A 207 -3.79 9.53 -20.46
C GLN A 207 -4.50 10.79 -19.94
N GLY A 208 -3.86 11.60 -19.09
CA GLY A 208 -4.49 12.75 -18.44
C GLY A 208 -5.55 12.37 -17.40
N ILE A 209 -5.42 11.20 -16.76
CA ILE A 209 -6.35 10.69 -15.76
C ILE A 209 -5.67 10.63 -14.37
N PRO A 210 -6.20 11.32 -13.35
CA PRO A 210 -7.33 12.26 -13.40
C PRO A 210 -6.94 13.60 -14.06
N PRO A 211 -7.92 14.36 -14.60
CA PRO A 211 -7.67 15.54 -15.46
C PRO A 211 -7.17 16.78 -14.72
N ARG A 212 -7.09 16.76 -13.38
CA ARG A 212 -6.55 17.86 -12.57
C ARG A 212 -5.38 17.36 -11.73
N HIS A 213 -4.25 18.06 -11.80
CA HIS A 213 -3.14 17.82 -10.90
C HIS A 213 -3.58 18.02 -9.44
N GLY A 214 -3.48 16.95 -8.64
CA GLY A 214 -3.91 16.93 -7.23
C GLY A 214 -5.15 16.07 -6.98
N ASP A 215 -5.98 15.80 -8.00
CA ASP A 215 -7.00 14.76 -7.89
C ASP A 215 -6.30 13.40 -7.71
N SER A 216 -6.84 12.55 -6.84
CA SER A 216 -6.33 11.20 -6.59
C SER A 216 -7.42 10.16 -6.82
N ILE A 217 -7.09 9.11 -7.57
CA ILE A 217 -7.95 7.95 -7.79
C ILE A 217 -7.31 6.73 -7.14
N THR A 218 -8.08 5.94 -6.40
CA THR A 218 -7.58 4.72 -5.74
C THR A 218 -7.48 3.53 -6.68
N THR A 219 -8.18 3.60 -7.83
CA THR A 219 -8.31 2.54 -8.84
C THR A 219 -6.99 1.91 -9.31
N PRO A 220 -5.86 2.63 -9.47
CA PRO A 220 -4.56 2.01 -9.79
C PRO A 220 -4.12 0.93 -8.77
N SER A 221 -4.60 0.98 -7.53
CA SER A 221 -4.29 0.00 -6.48
C SER A 221 -5.21 -1.22 -6.47
N HIS A 222 -6.29 -1.21 -7.25
CA HIS A 222 -7.27 -2.31 -7.31
C HIS A 222 -6.73 -3.48 -8.13
N VAL A 223 -7.16 -4.70 -7.82
CA VAL A 223 -6.63 -5.95 -8.41
C VAL A 223 -6.81 -5.95 -9.92
N GLU A 224 -8.00 -5.58 -10.39
CA GLU A 224 -8.41 -5.66 -11.79
C GLU A 224 -7.62 -4.67 -12.67
N THR A 225 -7.33 -3.49 -12.12
CA THR A 225 -6.56 -2.44 -12.82
C THR A 225 -5.08 -2.83 -12.93
N LYS A 226 -4.52 -3.38 -11.86
CA LYS A 226 -3.14 -3.89 -11.84
C LYS A 226 -2.98 -5.10 -12.75
N PHE A 227 -3.95 -6.00 -12.77
CA PHE A 227 -3.93 -7.16 -13.65
C PHE A 227 -4.09 -6.76 -15.13
N ALA A 228 -4.99 -5.82 -15.47
CA ALA A 228 -5.07 -5.28 -16.82
C ALA A 228 -3.74 -4.61 -17.27
N MET A 229 -3.04 -3.93 -16.36
CA MET A 229 -1.70 -3.38 -16.64
C MET A 229 -0.65 -4.49 -16.84
N ARG A 230 -0.68 -5.53 -16.01
CA ARG A 230 0.15 -6.73 -16.20
C ARG A 230 -0.06 -7.35 -17.58
N MET A 231 -1.32 -7.53 -17.99
CA MET A 231 -1.65 -8.03 -19.32
C MET A 231 -1.01 -7.17 -20.42
N ARG A 232 -1.12 -5.84 -20.34
CA ARG A 232 -0.50 -4.93 -21.31
C ARG A 232 1.03 -5.06 -21.36
N VAL A 233 1.69 -5.16 -20.21
CA VAL A 233 3.15 -5.17 -20.12
C VAL A 233 3.74 -6.53 -20.47
N GLN A 234 3.05 -7.63 -20.16
CA GLN A 234 3.50 -9.01 -20.40
C GLN A 234 2.91 -9.62 -21.68
N GLY A 235 2.10 -8.90 -22.44
CA GLY A 235 1.50 -9.38 -23.70
C GLY A 235 0.37 -10.39 -23.54
N LEU A 236 -0.19 -10.55 -22.33
CA LEU A 236 -1.31 -11.48 -22.08
C LEU A 236 -2.59 -10.96 -22.74
N LYS A 237 -3.33 -11.83 -23.43
CA LYS A 237 -4.48 -11.42 -24.27
C LYS A 237 -5.84 -11.82 -23.73
N HIS A 238 -6.03 -13.05 -23.28
CA HIS A 238 -7.36 -13.58 -22.99
C HIS A 238 -7.38 -14.27 -21.63
N GLU A 239 -7.44 -13.45 -20.58
CA GLU A 239 -7.22 -13.89 -19.20
C GLU A 239 -8.50 -13.86 -18.37
N THR A 240 -8.51 -14.69 -17.32
CA THR A 240 -9.61 -14.77 -16.36
C THR A 240 -9.08 -14.64 -14.94
N ILE A 241 -9.68 -13.75 -14.15
CA ILE A 241 -9.36 -13.57 -12.72
C ILE A 241 -10.61 -13.68 -11.86
N MET A 242 -10.43 -14.19 -10.65
CA MET A 242 -11.45 -14.25 -9.60
C MET A 242 -11.10 -13.20 -8.54
N ILE A 243 -12.08 -12.48 -7.98
CA ILE A 243 -11.87 -11.47 -6.93
C ILE A 243 -12.95 -11.53 -5.84
N ASN A 244 -12.62 -11.09 -4.62
CA ASN A 244 -13.53 -11.07 -3.47
C ASN A 244 -14.23 -9.71 -3.21
N LYS A 245 -14.12 -8.76 -4.15
CA LYS A 245 -14.83 -7.47 -4.14
C LYS A 245 -15.28 -7.14 -5.55
N LEU A 246 -16.49 -6.60 -5.73
CA LEU A 246 -16.98 -6.21 -7.05
C LEU A 246 -16.14 -5.05 -7.64
N PRO A 247 -15.88 -5.04 -8.96
CA PRO A 247 -15.18 -3.93 -9.60
C PRO A 247 -15.95 -2.62 -9.41
N CYS A 248 -15.26 -1.59 -8.93
CA CYS A 248 -15.91 -0.35 -8.53
C CYS A 248 -16.56 0.38 -9.73
N PRO A 249 -17.77 0.95 -9.55
CA PRO A 249 -18.50 1.67 -10.59
C PRO A 249 -18.00 3.13 -10.74
N GLY A 250 -18.62 3.85 -11.68
CA GLY A 250 -18.37 5.27 -11.93
C GLY A 250 -17.24 5.54 -12.93
N LYS A 251 -17.13 6.80 -13.38
CA LYS A 251 -16.23 7.24 -14.46
C LYS A 251 -14.74 6.93 -14.25
N TRP A 252 -14.30 6.87 -12.99
CA TRP A 252 -12.92 6.54 -12.61
C TRP A 252 -12.80 5.16 -11.94
N GLY A 253 -13.88 4.36 -11.94
CA GLY A 253 -13.89 3.03 -11.38
C GLY A 253 -13.28 1.98 -12.33
N CYS A 254 -12.95 0.81 -11.80
CA CYS A 254 -12.44 -0.33 -12.57
C CYS A 254 -13.33 -0.64 -13.79
N ARG A 255 -14.66 -0.56 -13.63
CA ARG A 255 -15.62 -0.85 -14.71
C ARG A 255 -15.43 0.03 -15.95
N ALA A 256 -14.94 1.26 -15.78
CA ALA A 256 -14.62 2.18 -16.87
C ALA A 256 -13.15 2.07 -17.32
N LEU A 257 -12.22 2.00 -16.36
CA LEU A 257 -10.79 2.10 -16.65
C LEU A 257 -10.14 0.81 -17.18
N ILE A 258 -10.66 -0.39 -16.89
CA ILE A 258 -10.06 -1.65 -17.39
C ILE A 258 -9.96 -1.65 -18.92
N GLY A 259 -11.01 -1.25 -19.64
CA GLY A 259 -11.00 -1.23 -21.11
C GLY A 259 -9.94 -0.31 -21.71
N LEU A 260 -9.63 0.81 -21.05
CA LEU A 260 -8.56 1.73 -21.43
C LEU A 260 -7.15 1.18 -21.09
N ILE A 261 -7.05 0.23 -20.16
CA ILE A 261 -5.78 -0.31 -19.64
C ILE A 261 -5.40 -1.65 -20.29
N LEU A 262 -6.34 -2.37 -20.90
CA LEU A 262 -6.03 -3.61 -21.60
C LEU A 262 -5.18 -3.37 -22.88
N PRO A 263 -4.35 -4.35 -23.27
CA PRO A 263 -3.74 -4.33 -24.60
C PRO A 263 -4.85 -4.33 -25.70
N PRO A 264 -4.62 -3.69 -26.86
CA PRO A 264 -5.59 -3.71 -27.95
C PRO A 264 -5.94 -5.14 -28.40
N GLY A 265 -7.22 -5.41 -28.65
CA GLY A 265 -7.72 -6.74 -29.04
C GLY A 265 -7.81 -7.78 -27.90
N SER A 266 -7.42 -7.41 -26.68
CA SER A 266 -7.36 -8.31 -25.53
C SER A 266 -8.62 -8.24 -24.66
N THR A 267 -8.91 -9.32 -23.93
CA THR A 267 -10.06 -9.44 -23.03
C THR A 267 -9.68 -9.93 -21.64
N LEU A 268 -10.23 -9.31 -20.61
CA LEU A 268 -10.14 -9.75 -19.21
C LEU A 268 -11.52 -10.12 -18.68
N THR A 269 -11.72 -11.39 -18.32
CA THR A 269 -12.92 -11.86 -17.63
C THR A 269 -12.71 -11.80 -16.11
N VAL A 270 -13.65 -11.19 -15.40
CA VAL A 270 -13.60 -11.02 -13.95
C VAL A 270 -14.79 -11.72 -13.31
N PHE A 271 -14.52 -12.73 -12.49
CA PHE A 271 -15.48 -13.37 -11.60
C PHE A 271 -15.42 -12.70 -10.22
N GLY A 272 -16.57 -12.39 -9.64
CA GLY A 272 -16.71 -11.70 -8.36
C GLY A 272 -17.77 -12.34 -7.46
N PRO A 273 -18.00 -11.78 -6.25
CA PRO A 273 -19.05 -12.26 -5.36
C PRO A 273 -20.44 -12.13 -5.99
N ASP A 274 -21.42 -12.78 -5.36
CA ASP A 274 -22.85 -12.69 -5.72
C ASP A 274 -23.17 -13.11 -7.17
N GLY A 275 -22.40 -14.06 -7.71
CA GLY A 275 -22.55 -14.54 -9.09
C GLY A 275 -22.07 -13.54 -10.15
N PHE A 276 -21.31 -12.50 -9.76
CA PHE A 276 -20.78 -11.54 -10.72
C PHE A 276 -19.81 -12.21 -11.70
N LYS A 277 -20.07 -12.06 -12.99
CA LYS A 277 -19.14 -12.32 -14.08
C LYS A 277 -19.20 -11.15 -15.07
N ARG A 278 -18.04 -10.62 -15.50
CA ARG A 278 -17.98 -9.61 -16.56
C ARG A 278 -16.68 -9.67 -17.34
N THR A 279 -16.78 -9.60 -18.67
CA THR A 279 -15.61 -9.48 -19.56
C THR A 279 -15.42 -8.03 -20.00
N TYR A 280 -14.17 -7.59 -20.03
CA TYR A 280 -13.72 -6.27 -20.47
C TYR A 280 -12.76 -6.40 -21.66
N PRO A 281 -12.67 -5.41 -22.57
CA PRO A 281 -13.57 -4.28 -22.68
C PRO A 281 -15.01 -4.76 -22.91
N GLN A 282 -15.98 -4.00 -22.42
CA GLN A 282 -17.37 -4.27 -22.79
C GLN A 282 -17.50 -4.01 -24.30
N PRO A 283 -18.21 -4.86 -25.07
CA PRO A 283 -18.60 -4.47 -26.42
C PRO A 283 -19.40 -3.16 -26.35
N PRO A 284 -19.32 -2.28 -27.36
CA PRO A 284 -20.15 -1.10 -27.41
C PRO A 284 -21.62 -1.54 -27.34
N SER A 285 -22.35 -1.04 -26.34
CA SER A 285 -23.79 -1.24 -26.26
C SER A 285 -24.45 -0.53 -27.44
N GLU A 286 -25.40 -1.19 -28.11
CA GLU A 286 -26.09 -0.73 -29.33
C GLU A 286 -27.04 0.48 -29.13
N GLN A 287 -26.73 1.38 -28.20
CA GLN A 287 -27.58 2.52 -27.79
C GLN A 287 -27.04 3.90 -28.23
N GLU A 288 -26.04 3.94 -29.12
CA GLU A 288 -25.57 5.18 -29.78
C GLU A 288 -25.79 5.15 -31.30
N GLN A 289 -26.97 4.68 -31.73
CA GLN A 289 -27.51 4.89 -33.09
C GLN A 289 -29.01 5.20 -33.05
N SER A 290 -29.37 6.43 -32.66
CA SER A 290 -30.68 7.08 -32.89
C SER A 290 -30.53 8.60 -32.78
#